data_AF-A0A5P9JWS5-F1
#
_entry.id   AF-A0A5P9JWS5-F1
#
_cell.length_a   1.000
_cell.length_b   1.000
_cell.length_c   1.000
_cell.angle_alpha   90.00
_cell.angle_beta   90.00
_cell.angle_gamma   90.00
#
_symmetry.space_group_name_H-M   'P 1'
#
loop_
_entity.id
_entity.type
_entity.pdbx_description
1 polymer ?
#
loop_
_entity_poly.entity_id
_entity_poly.type
_entity_poly.pdbx_seq_one_letter_code
_entity_poly.pdbx_strand_id
1 'polypeptide(L)'
;MNFLSQIMGRAKPTSVNIARSLAEAGADLEANRQQLAAAEEALQRVAVLTPAEHAAAEAEQAESRRAIVRAEARIAELQKGLVEAQETERLADLKVRADVARRRVEVEASKLLDRYDALGAEAAAVVNAFEAINAEVEAINVELQKVGLEPIETAESRYRREPDQVIPEVRATRKKWVRRVVAFDGQTRDDGKKGVATRLEDISVFSIVDGKHVPSEAGAFEMEVEDVTPARTIQGRLLGRLAGSVRLPPARIGSVCHWPKVEG
;
A
#
# COMPACT_ATOMS: atom_id res chain seq x y z
N MET A 1 -28.54 43.65 -12.18
CA MET A 1 -27.23 43.49 -12.86
C MET A 1 -26.15 43.54 -11.78
N ASN A 2 -25.21 42.58 -11.78
CA ASN A 2 -24.17 42.48 -10.76
C ASN A 2 -23.05 43.50 -11.06
N PHE A 3 -22.45 44.14 -10.06
CA PHE A 3 -21.36 45.11 -10.23
C PHE A 3 -20.19 44.56 -11.06
N LEU A 4 -19.85 43.28 -10.90
CA LEU A 4 -18.83 42.60 -11.72
C LEU A 4 -19.18 42.58 -13.21
N SER A 5 -20.47 42.47 -13.56
CA SER A 5 -20.92 42.54 -14.95
C SER A 5 -20.84 43.95 -15.55
N GLN A 6 -20.86 44.99 -14.72
CA GLN A 6 -20.64 46.36 -15.16
C GLN A 6 -19.15 46.65 -15.37
N ILE A 7 -18.27 46.18 -14.48
CA ILE A 7 -16.81 46.36 -14.63
C ILE A 7 -16.27 45.56 -15.82
N MET A 8 -16.70 44.31 -15.97
CA MET A 8 -16.12 43.41 -16.97
C MET A 8 -16.80 43.50 -18.34
N GLY A 9 -17.85 44.31 -18.46
CA GLY A 9 -18.60 44.51 -19.70
C GLY A 9 -19.15 43.20 -20.26
N ARG A 10 -18.64 42.77 -21.43
CA ARG A 10 -19.06 41.53 -22.11
C ARG A 10 -18.32 40.28 -21.62
N ALA A 11 -17.23 40.42 -20.87
CA ALA A 11 -16.45 39.27 -20.42
C ALA A 11 -17.14 38.55 -19.25
N LYS A 12 -17.14 37.21 -19.28
CA LYS A 12 -17.69 36.41 -18.18
C LYS A 12 -16.83 36.56 -16.92
N PRO A 13 -17.43 36.76 -15.73
CA PRO A 13 -16.73 36.86 -14.45
C PRO A 13 -16.18 35.51 -13.98
N THR A 14 -15.15 35.02 -14.67
CA THR A 14 -14.33 33.89 -14.24
C THR A 14 -13.16 34.36 -13.41
N SER A 15 -12.60 33.49 -12.58
CA SER A 15 -11.45 33.79 -11.71
C SER A 15 -10.29 34.40 -12.49
N VAL A 16 -9.99 33.85 -13.68
CA VAL A 16 -8.92 34.33 -14.58
C VAL A 16 -9.18 35.75 -15.09
N ASN A 17 -10.42 36.05 -15.51
CA ASN A 17 -10.74 37.37 -16.05
C ASN A 17 -10.78 38.46 -14.96
N ILE A 18 -11.24 38.10 -13.76
CA ILE A 18 -11.23 38.99 -12.60
C ILE A 18 -9.79 39.26 -12.16
N ALA A 19 -8.92 38.23 -12.12
CA ALA A 19 -7.50 38.39 -11.80
C ALA A 19 -6.78 39.32 -12.79
N ARG A 20 -7.08 39.21 -14.09
CA ARG A 20 -6.57 40.15 -15.11
C ARG A 20 -7.03 41.58 -14.86
N SER A 21 -8.32 41.77 -14.61
CA SER A 21 -8.89 43.10 -14.34
C SER A 21 -8.32 43.72 -13.05
N LEU A 22 -7.95 42.89 -12.07
CA LEU A 22 -7.30 43.33 -10.84
C LEU A 22 -5.85 43.77 -11.08
N ALA A 23 -5.12 43.09 -11.97
CA ALA A 23 -3.78 43.52 -12.37
C ALA A 23 -3.82 44.87 -13.13
N GLU A 24 -4.78 45.05 -14.03
CA GLU A 24 -5.01 46.32 -14.72
C GLU A 24 -5.36 47.44 -13.73
N ALA A 25 -6.31 47.21 -12.82
CA ALA A 25 -6.67 48.18 -11.80
C ALA A 25 -5.51 48.51 -10.83
N GLY A 26 -4.63 47.55 -10.56
CA GLY A 26 -3.42 47.76 -9.77
C GLY A 26 -2.40 48.66 -10.49
N ALA A 27 -2.22 48.48 -11.80
CA ALA A 27 -1.39 49.36 -12.60
C ALA A 27 -1.95 50.80 -12.65
N ASP A 28 -3.26 50.94 -12.81
CA ASP A 28 -3.94 52.24 -12.77
C ASP A 28 -3.75 52.93 -11.40
N LEU A 29 -3.86 52.19 -10.29
CA LEU A 29 -3.65 52.72 -8.95
C LEU A 29 -2.22 53.28 -8.78
N GLU A 30 -1.21 52.53 -9.20
CA GLU A 30 0.19 52.96 -9.12
C GLU A 30 0.46 54.18 -10.03
N ALA A 31 -0.12 54.23 -11.23
CA ALA A 31 -0.02 55.40 -12.09
C ALA A 31 -0.63 56.66 -11.45
N ASN A 32 -1.81 56.55 -10.83
CA ASN A 32 -2.45 57.67 -10.12
C ASN A 32 -1.65 58.11 -8.87
N ARG A 33 -0.98 57.18 -8.18
CA ARG A 33 -0.07 57.50 -7.06
C ARG A 33 1.15 58.26 -7.51
N GLN A 34 1.74 57.90 -8.65
CA GLN A 34 2.86 58.62 -9.24
C GLN A 34 2.45 60.04 -9.67
N GLN A 35 1.27 60.20 -10.27
CA GLN A 35 0.72 61.52 -10.62
C GLN A 35 0.48 62.38 -9.38
N LEU A 36 -0.09 61.81 -8.31
CA LEU A 36 -0.25 62.52 -7.05
C LEU A 36 1.08 62.99 -6.47
N ALA A 37 2.11 62.13 -6.47
CA ALA A 37 3.44 62.49 -5.98
C ALA A 37 4.07 63.62 -6.82
N ALA A 38 3.92 63.58 -8.14
CA ALA A 38 4.42 64.62 -9.03
C ALA A 38 3.70 65.97 -8.80
N ALA A 39 2.38 65.95 -8.61
CA ALA A 39 1.61 67.15 -8.28
C ALA A 39 2.00 67.73 -6.90
N GLU A 40 2.24 66.87 -5.91
CA GLU A 40 2.71 67.29 -4.58
C GLU A 40 4.13 67.89 -4.62
N GLU A 41 5.03 67.31 -5.42
CA GLU A 41 6.37 67.88 -5.63
C GLU A 41 6.31 69.23 -6.34
N ALA A 42 5.44 69.38 -7.35
CA ALA A 42 5.23 70.64 -8.05
C ALA A 42 4.76 71.74 -7.07
N LEU A 43 3.76 71.44 -6.23
CA LEU A 43 3.25 72.36 -5.23
C LEU A 43 4.30 72.77 -4.18
N GLN A 44 5.31 71.95 -3.89
CA GLN A 44 6.40 72.33 -2.99
C GLN A 44 7.37 73.36 -3.59
N ARG A 45 7.41 73.53 -4.91
CA ARG A 45 8.25 74.50 -5.64
C ARG A 45 7.57 75.88 -5.77
N VAL A 46 6.91 76.34 -4.70
CA VAL A 46 6.09 77.57 -4.65
C VAL A 46 6.83 78.83 -5.14
N ALA A 47 8.14 78.91 -4.94
CA ALA A 47 8.93 80.08 -5.32
C ALA A 47 9.08 80.29 -6.84
N VAL A 48 8.70 79.32 -7.67
CA VAL A 48 8.91 79.31 -9.13
C VAL A 48 7.59 79.26 -9.92
N LEU A 49 6.48 78.93 -9.27
CA LEU A 49 5.19 78.76 -9.92
C LEU A 49 4.43 80.09 -10.08
N THR A 50 3.86 80.29 -11.27
CA THR A 50 2.83 81.31 -11.47
C THR A 50 1.53 80.90 -10.76
N PRO A 51 0.64 81.86 -10.42
CA PRO A 51 -0.66 81.55 -9.82
C PRO A 51 -1.51 80.56 -10.64
N ALA A 52 -1.38 80.59 -11.97
CA ALA A 52 -2.08 79.68 -12.87
C ALA A 52 -1.54 78.24 -12.76
N GLU A 53 -0.22 78.07 -12.68
CA GLU A 53 0.40 76.75 -12.52
C GLU A 53 0.14 76.16 -11.12
N HIS A 54 0.09 77.00 -10.09
CA HIS A 54 -0.31 76.57 -8.74
C HIS A 54 -1.75 76.03 -8.71
N ALA A 55 -2.69 76.77 -9.31
CA ALA A 55 -4.09 76.35 -9.38
C ALA A 55 -4.27 75.05 -10.21
N ALA A 56 -3.48 74.88 -11.27
CA ALA A 56 -3.48 73.64 -12.06
C ALA A 56 -2.97 72.44 -11.25
N ALA A 57 -1.87 72.61 -10.50
CA ALA A 57 -1.31 71.54 -9.67
C ALA A 57 -2.24 71.15 -8.50
N GLU A 58 -2.95 72.09 -7.89
CA GLU A 58 -3.98 71.78 -6.89
C GLU A 58 -5.16 70.99 -7.48
N ALA A 59 -5.58 71.33 -8.70
CA ALA A 59 -6.62 70.60 -9.42
C ALA A 59 -6.19 69.17 -9.73
N GLU A 60 -4.96 68.98 -10.22
CA GLU A 60 -4.39 67.67 -10.54
C GLU A 60 -4.20 66.81 -9.27
N GLN A 61 -3.78 67.40 -8.15
CA GLN A 61 -3.70 66.74 -6.85
C GLN A 61 -5.09 66.24 -6.40
N ALA A 62 -6.11 67.09 -6.50
CA ALA A 62 -7.48 66.73 -6.11
C ALA A 62 -8.08 65.65 -7.03
N GLU A 63 -7.80 65.72 -8.33
CA GLU A 63 -8.22 64.70 -9.29
C GLU A 63 -7.55 63.36 -9.03
N SER A 64 -6.23 63.34 -8.84
CA SER A 64 -5.45 62.13 -8.55
C SER A 64 -5.91 61.46 -7.25
N ARG A 65 -6.20 62.24 -6.20
CA ARG A 65 -6.76 61.69 -4.94
C ARG A 65 -8.12 61.01 -5.16
N ARG A 66 -9.01 61.62 -5.95
CA ARG A 66 -10.31 61.00 -6.28
C ARG A 66 -10.14 59.76 -7.17
N ALA A 67 -9.17 59.75 -8.07
CA ALA A 67 -8.86 58.60 -8.91
C ALA A 67 -8.34 57.43 -8.07
N ILE A 68 -7.43 57.67 -7.12
CA ILE A 68 -6.92 56.67 -6.17
C ILE A 68 -8.06 56.03 -5.38
N VAL A 69 -8.94 56.83 -4.75
CA VAL A 69 -10.06 56.30 -3.96
C VAL A 69 -10.99 55.42 -4.82
N ARG A 70 -11.26 55.83 -6.07
CA ARG A 70 -12.07 55.02 -7.01
C ARG A 70 -11.36 53.72 -7.41
N ALA A 71 -10.05 53.77 -7.66
CA ALA A 71 -9.25 52.61 -8.01
C ALA A 71 -9.17 51.61 -6.85
N GLU A 72 -8.95 52.08 -5.62
CA GLU A 72 -8.95 51.25 -4.40
C GLU A 72 -10.31 50.58 -4.17
N ALA A 73 -11.41 51.33 -4.32
CA ALA A 73 -12.75 50.76 -4.23
C ALA A 73 -13.02 49.69 -5.31
N ARG A 74 -12.56 49.94 -6.55
CA ARG A 74 -12.66 48.97 -7.66
C ARG A 74 -11.86 47.70 -7.37
N ILE A 75 -10.64 47.84 -6.85
CA ILE A 75 -9.78 46.70 -6.47
C ILE A 75 -10.44 45.87 -5.37
N ALA A 76 -10.96 46.51 -4.32
CA ALA A 76 -11.61 45.81 -3.20
C ALA A 76 -12.79 44.94 -3.67
N GLU A 77 -13.62 45.48 -4.57
CA GLU A 77 -14.77 44.73 -5.08
C GLU A 77 -14.36 43.63 -6.09
N LEU A 78 -13.31 43.86 -6.89
CA LEU A 78 -12.71 42.79 -7.72
C LEU A 78 -12.11 41.67 -6.88
N GLN A 79 -11.47 41.98 -5.75
CA GLN A 79 -10.93 40.99 -4.82
C GLN A 79 -12.05 40.12 -4.23
N LYS A 80 -13.16 40.74 -3.81
CA LYS A 80 -14.34 40.01 -3.33
C LYS A 80 -14.92 39.11 -4.43
N GLY A 81 -15.09 39.64 -5.64
CA GLY A 81 -15.57 38.87 -6.79
C GLY A 81 -14.65 37.72 -7.18
N LEU A 82 -13.35 37.85 -6.99
CA LEU A 82 -12.38 36.79 -7.27
C LEU A 82 -12.60 35.58 -6.35
N VAL A 83 -12.80 35.82 -5.06
CA VAL A 83 -13.07 34.74 -4.09
C VAL A 83 -14.36 34.01 -4.45
N GLU A 84 -15.44 34.75 -4.73
CA GLU A 84 -16.72 34.16 -5.14
C GLU A 84 -16.61 33.36 -6.45
N ALA A 85 -15.87 33.88 -7.45
CA ALA A 85 -15.63 33.17 -8.70
C ALA A 85 -14.82 31.89 -8.50
N GLN A 86 -13.78 31.92 -7.67
CA GLN A 86 -12.97 30.74 -7.36
C GLN A 86 -13.79 29.67 -6.62
N GLU A 87 -14.63 30.06 -5.67
CA GLU A 87 -15.50 29.12 -4.95
C GLU A 87 -16.53 28.49 -5.88
N THR A 88 -17.16 29.29 -6.74
CA THR A 88 -18.16 28.77 -7.69
C THR A 88 -17.55 27.82 -8.72
N GLU A 89 -16.36 28.15 -9.26
CA GLU A 89 -15.61 27.27 -10.15
C GLU A 89 -15.20 25.96 -9.43
N ARG A 90 -14.66 26.06 -8.21
CA ARG A 90 -14.30 24.88 -7.40
C ARG A 90 -15.50 23.98 -7.11
N LEU A 91 -16.66 24.56 -6.79
CA LEU A 91 -17.89 23.81 -6.54
C LEU A 91 -18.42 23.15 -7.82
N ALA A 92 -18.31 23.82 -8.97
CA ALA A 92 -18.67 23.24 -10.26
C ALA A 92 -17.80 22.02 -10.58
N ASP A 93 -16.48 22.15 -10.42
CA ASP A 93 -15.53 21.06 -10.62
C ASP A 93 -15.79 19.88 -9.68
N LEU A 94 -16.06 20.17 -8.40
CA LEU A 94 -16.39 19.15 -7.41
C LEU A 94 -17.68 18.40 -7.78
N LYS A 95 -18.71 19.10 -8.25
CA LYS A 95 -19.96 18.48 -8.72
C LYS A 95 -19.72 17.54 -9.90
N VAL A 96 -18.98 17.98 -10.92
CA VAL A 96 -18.63 17.14 -12.07
C VAL A 96 -17.91 15.87 -11.63
N ARG A 97 -16.92 16.00 -10.74
CA ARG A 97 -16.19 14.84 -10.20
C ARG A 97 -17.07 13.91 -9.38
N ALA A 98 -17.98 14.46 -8.57
CA ALA A 98 -18.92 13.68 -7.79
C ALA A 98 -19.89 12.88 -8.67
N ASP A 99 -20.39 13.48 -9.76
CA ASP A 99 -21.30 12.81 -10.68
C ASP A 99 -20.60 11.69 -11.46
N VAL A 100 -19.33 11.90 -11.88
CA VAL A 100 -18.51 10.84 -12.49
C VAL A 100 -18.29 9.69 -11.50
N ALA A 101 -17.96 9.99 -10.24
CA ALA A 101 -17.76 8.97 -9.21
C ALA A 101 -19.06 8.20 -8.92
N ARG A 102 -20.20 8.90 -8.82
CA ARG A 102 -21.52 8.28 -8.64
C ARG A 102 -21.83 7.30 -9.78
N ARG A 103 -21.60 7.72 -11.03
CA ARG A 103 -21.81 6.86 -12.20
C ARG A 103 -20.92 5.62 -12.19
N ARG A 104 -19.66 5.72 -11.75
CA ARG A 104 -18.78 4.55 -11.59
C ARG A 104 -19.32 3.58 -10.55
N VAL A 105 -19.77 4.07 -9.40
CA VAL A 105 -20.36 3.23 -8.36
C VAL A 105 -21.64 2.55 -8.87
N GLU A 106 -22.51 3.29 -9.54
CA GLU A 106 -23.79 2.74 -10.04
C GLU A 106 -23.58 1.71 -11.16
N VAL A 107 -22.68 1.97 -12.11
CA VAL A 107 -22.54 1.15 -13.33
C VAL A 107 -21.39 0.15 -13.26
N GLU A 108 -20.21 0.56 -12.80
CA GLU A 108 -19.04 -0.33 -12.79
C GLU A 108 -19.08 -1.27 -11.59
N ALA A 109 -19.46 -0.77 -10.40
CA ALA A 109 -19.52 -1.63 -9.23
C ALA A 109 -20.61 -2.70 -9.39
N SER A 110 -21.78 -2.37 -9.96
CA SER A 110 -22.82 -3.37 -10.22
C SER A 110 -22.33 -4.50 -11.13
N LYS A 111 -21.65 -4.19 -12.23
CA LYS A 111 -21.05 -5.20 -13.12
C LYS A 111 -20.00 -6.08 -12.41
N LEU A 112 -19.18 -5.48 -11.56
CA LEU A 112 -18.18 -6.23 -10.79
C LEU A 112 -18.84 -7.15 -9.77
N LEU A 113 -19.91 -6.69 -9.12
CA LEU A 113 -20.69 -7.52 -8.20
C LEU A 113 -21.40 -8.65 -8.92
N ASP A 114 -21.99 -8.41 -10.09
CA ASP A 114 -22.64 -9.46 -10.89
C ASP A 114 -21.63 -10.52 -11.35
N ARG A 115 -20.42 -10.08 -11.74
CA ARG A 115 -19.32 -11.00 -12.07
C ARG A 115 -18.86 -11.79 -10.86
N TYR A 116 -18.77 -11.15 -9.70
CA TYR A 116 -18.40 -11.82 -8.46
C TYR A 116 -19.46 -12.86 -8.05
N ASP A 117 -20.75 -12.55 -8.17
CA ASP A 117 -21.85 -13.50 -7.92
C ASP A 117 -21.75 -14.71 -8.86
N ALA A 118 -21.52 -14.48 -10.16
CA ALA A 118 -21.36 -15.56 -11.13
C ALA A 118 -20.17 -16.48 -10.79
N LEU A 119 -18.99 -15.90 -10.50
CA LEU A 119 -17.82 -16.66 -10.08
C LEU A 119 -18.02 -17.37 -8.74
N GLY A 120 -18.76 -16.76 -7.81
CA GLY A 120 -19.15 -17.37 -6.55
C GLY A 120 -20.03 -18.60 -6.76
N ALA A 121 -21.00 -18.53 -7.67
CA ALA A 121 -21.85 -19.66 -8.03
C ALA A 121 -21.05 -20.79 -8.69
N GLU A 122 -20.15 -20.47 -9.62
CA GLU A 122 -19.25 -21.45 -10.25
C GLU A 122 -18.35 -22.14 -9.22
N ALA A 123 -17.71 -21.36 -8.34
CA ALA A 123 -16.85 -21.91 -7.29
C ALA A 123 -17.63 -22.80 -6.32
N ALA A 124 -18.84 -22.40 -5.93
CA ALA A 124 -19.70 -23.21 -5.08
C ALA A 124 -20.11 -24.52 -5.76
N ALA A 125 -20.41 -24.50 -7.07
CA ALA A 125 -20.73 -25.72 -7.82
C ALA A 125 -19.55 -26.70 -7.85
N VAL A 126 -18.33 -26.21 -8.05
CA VAL A 126 -17.11 -27.04 -8.01
C VAL A 126 -16.90 -27.64 -6.62
N VAL A 127 -17.06 -26.84 -5.57
CA VAL A 127 -16.92 -27.33 -4.18
C VAL A 127 -17.97 -28.40 -3.87
N ASN A 128 -19.24 -28.17 -4.21
CA ASN A 128 -20.31 -29.15 -4.01
C ASN A 128 -20.06 -30.46 -4.76
N ALA A 129 -19.55 -30.39 -6.00
CA ALA A 129 -19.19 -31.58 -6.77
C ALA A 129 -18.05 -32.37 -6.09
N PHE A 130 -17.05 -31.67 -5.54
CA PHE A 130 -15.98 -32.32 -4.79
C PHE A 130 -16.48 -32.97 -3.49
N GLU A 131 -17.41 -32.32 -2.78
CA GLU A 131 -18.02 -32.90 -1.58
C GLU A 131 -18.86 -34.14 -1.89
N ALA A 132 -19.60 -34.13 -3.01
CA ALA A 132 -20.35 -35.30 -3.45
C ALA A 132 -19.43 -36.50 -3.71
N ILE A 133 -18.28 -36.29 -4.36
CA ILE A 133 -17.26 -37.32 -4.57
C ILE A 133 -16.74 -37.86 -3.23
N ASN A 134 -16.40 -36.97 -2.29
CA ASN A 134 -15.91 -37.42 -0.99
C ASN A 134 -16.97 -38.19 -0.20
N ALA A 135 -18.23 -37.76 -0.23
CA ALA A 135 -19.34 -38.47 0.41
C ALA A 135 -19.55 -39.86 -0.20
N GLU A 136 -19.45 -40.00 -1.52
CA GLU A 136 -19.52 -41.29 -2.21
C GLU A 136 -18.35 -42.21 -1.81
N VAL A 137 -17.11 -41.69 -1.80
CA VAL A 137 -15.92 -42.44 -1.37
C VAL A 137 -16.05 -42.88 0.09
N GLU A 138 -16.51 -42.01 0.99
CA GLU A 138 -16.77 -42.35 2.38
C GLU A 138 -17.81 -43.47 2.51
N ALA A 139 -18.92 -43.38 1.77
CA ALA A 139 -19.96 -44.42 1.76
C ALA A 139 -19.44 -45.77 1.24
N ILE A 140 -18.65 -45.77 0.17
CA ILE A 140 -18.03 -46.99 -0.38
C ILE A 140 -17.03 -47.59 0.61
N ASN A 141 -16.20 -46.76 1.24
CA ASN A 141 -15.20 -47.23 2.22
C ASN A 141 -15.84 -47.91 3.42
N VAL A 142 -17.01 -47.44 3.87
CA VAL A 142 -17.79 -48.12 4.92
C VAL A 142 -18.18 -49.54 4.49
N GLU A 143 -18.60 -49.73 3.23
CA GLU A 143 -18.94 -51.06 2.70
C GLU A 143 -17.71 -51.94 2.48
N LEU A 144 -16.62 -51.39 1.94
CA LEU A 144 -15.35 -52.13 1.76
C LEU A 144 -14.79 -52.64 3.09
N GLN A 145 -14.87 -51.83 4.14
CA GLN A 145 -14.43 -52.19 5.48
C GLN A 145 -15.21 -53.39 6.03
N LYS A 146 -16.52 -53.50 5.76
CA LYS A 146 -17.33 -54.66 6.19
C LYS A 146 -16.88 -55.96 5.55
N VAL A 147 -16.32 -55.90 4.35
CA VAL A 147 -15.84 -57.06 3.58
C VAL A 147 -14.33 -57.29 3.77
N GLY A 148 -13.65 -56.44 4.54
CA GLY A 148 -12.20 -56.55 4.81
C GLY A 148 -11.31 -56.14 3.64
N LEU A 149 -11.82 -55.31 2.72
CA LEU A 149 -11.07 -54.78 1.59
C LEU A 149 -10.41 -53.43 1.93
N GLU A 150 -9.36 -53.07 1.18
CA GLU A 150 -8.61 -51.83 1.37
C GLU A 150 -9.47 -50.61 1.01
N PRO A 151 -9.46 -49.54 1.83
CA PRO A 151 -10.23 -48.33 1.55
C PRO A 151 -9.62 -47.51 0.41
N ILE A 152 -10.48 -46.83 -0.33
CA ILE A 152 -10.13 -45.85 -1.35
C ILE A 152 -9.65 -44.57 -0.67
N GLU A 153 -8.52 -44.03 -1.12
CA GLU A 153 -8.01 -42.73 -0.67
C GLU A 153 -8.99 -41.60 -1.05
N THR A 154 -9.29 -40.72 -0.09
CA THR A 154 -10.11 -39.53 -0.35
C THR A 154 -9.33 -38.51 -1.18
N ALA A 155 -10.03 -37.69 -1.96
CA ALA A 155 -9.35 -36.67 -2.77
C ALA A 155 -8.58 -35.66 -1.89
N GLU A 156 -9.03 -35.42 -0.65
CA GLU A 156 -8.38 -34.55 0.32
C GLU A 156 -7.01 -35.05 0.79
N SER A 157 -6.77 -36.37 0.79
CA SER A 157 -5.46 -36.91 1.16
C SER A 157 -4.42 -36.76 0.05
N ARG A 158 -4.86 -36.48 -1.20
CA ARG A 158 -4.00 -36.33 -2.37
C ARG A 158 -3.61 -34.90 -2.70
N TYR A 159 -4.36 -33.91 -2.22
CA TYR A 159 -4.12 -32.50 -2.53
C TYR A 159 -3.71 -31.69 -1.30
N ARG A 160 -2.73 -30.78 -1.48
CA ARG A 160 -2.23 -29.90 -0.41
C ARG A 160 -2.82 -28.50 -0.54
N ARG A 161 -3.11 -27.88 0.60
CA ARG A 161 -3.52 -26.46 0.69
C ARG A 161 -2.35 -25.52 0.48
N GLU A 162 -1.18 -25.91 0.96
CA GLU A 162 0.05 -25.14 0.87
C GLU A 162 1.04 -25.89 -0.02
N PRO A 163 1.82 -25.18 -0.86
CA PRO A 163 2.85 -25.81 -1.65
C PRO A 163 3.95 -26.38 -0.73
N ASP A 164 4.58 -27.47 -1.17
CA ASP A 164 5.72 -28.04 -0.47
C ASP A 164 6.91 -27.05 -0.49
N GLN A 165 7.57 -26.90 0.65
CA GLN A 165 8.79 -26.10 0.74
C GLN A 165 10.00 -27.01 0.59
N VAL A 166 10.64 -26.93 -0.58
CA VAL A 166 11.91 -27.60 -0.84
C VAL A 166 13.03 -26.75 -0.28
N ILE A 167 13.68 -27.20 0.80
CA ILE A 167 14.90 -26.55 1.29
C ILE A 167 16.06 -27.15 0.48
N PRO A 168 16.74 -26.32 -0.34
CA PRO A 168 17.79 -26.81 -1.23
C PRO A 168 18.98 -27.33 -0.42
N GLU A 169 19.75 -28.23 -1.04
CA GLU A 169 20.98 -28.75 -0.47
C GLU A 169 21.98 -27.62 -0.21
N VAL A 170 22.25 -27.34 1.07
CA VAL A 170 23.32 -26.44 1.48
C VAL A 170 24.43 -27.28 2.07
N ARG A 171 25.57 -27.37 1.37
CA ARG A 171 26.78 -27.97 1.94
C ARG A 171 27.35 -27.01 2.97
N ALA A 172 27.28 -27.38 4.24
CA ALA A 172 27.83 -26.60 5.33
C ALA A 172 28.91 -27.41 6.05
N THR A 173 30.11 -26.85 6.15
CA THR A 173 31.19 -27.41 6.96
C THR A 173 30.95 -27.02 8.43
N ARG A 174 30.79 -27.98 9.33
CA ARG A 174 30.75 -27.73 10.78
C ARG A 174 32.02 -28.26 11.43
N LYS A 175 32.68 -27.42 12.24
CA LYS A 175 33.75 -27.87 13.13
C LYS A 175 33.13 -28.63 14.29
N LYS A 176 33.51 -29.90 14.48
CA LYS A 176 33.15 -30.72 15.63
C LYS A 176 34.38 -31.13 16.39
N TRP A 177 34.25 -31.28 17.71
CA TRP A 177 35.30 -31.86 18.53
C TRP A 177 35.08 -33.36 18.63
N VAL A 178 36.10 -34.13 18.28
CA VAL A 178 36.16 -35.58 18.41
C VAL A 178 37.22 -35.95 19.43
N ARG A 179 36.92 -36.93 20.26
CA ARG A 179 37.89 -37.52 21.19
C ARG A 179 38.45 -38.78 20.55
N ARG A 180 39.77 -38.90 20.59
CA ARG A 180 40.46 -40.13 20.22
C ARG A 180 40.40 -41.10 21.39
N VAL A 181 39.64 -42.17 21.24
CA VAL A 181 39.50 -43.21 22.25
C VAL A 181 40.22 -44.47 21.77
N VAL A 182 41.05 -45.00 22.68
CA VAL A 182 41.74 -46.26 22.47
C VAL A 182 40.75 -47.38 22.77
N ALA A 183 40.22 -48.00 21.74
CA ALA A 183 39.29 -49.11 21.86
C ALA A 183 40.04 -50.43 21.63
N PHE A 184 39.83 -51.39 22.53
CA PHE A 184 40.26 -52.76 22.27
C PHE A 184 39.38 -53.34 21.16
N ASP A 185 39.96 -53.70 20.03
CA ASP A 185 39.23 -54.29 18.90
C ASP A 185 38.87 -55.77 19.12
N GLY A 186 39.35 -56.35 20.22
CA GLY A 186 39.10 -57.74 20.60
C GLY A 186 39.85 -58.76 19.74
N GLN A 187 40.63 -58.35 18.75
CA GLN A 187 41.42 -59.25 17.91
C GLN A 187 42.85 -59.38 18.45
N THR A 188 43.33 -60.62 18.59
CA THR A 188 44.72 -60.88 18.96
C THR A 188 45.55 -60.88 17.69
N ARG A 189 46.60 -60.05 17.65
CA ARG A 189 47.58 -60.06 16.56
C ARG A 189 48.44 -61.33 16.63
N ASP A 190 49.09 -61.68 15.53
CA ASP A 190 49.93 -62.88 15.42
C ASP A 190 51.11 -62.93 16.42
N ASP A 191 51.43 -61.80 17.06
CA ASP A 191 52.43 -61.67 18.14
C ASP A 191 51.85 -61.92 19.55
N GLY A 192 50.59 -62.36 19.65
CA GLY A 192 49.92 -62.65 20.91
C GLY A 192 49.46 -61.43 21.70
N LYS A 193 49.64 -60.21 21.15
CA LYS A 193 49.16 -58.97 21.78
C LYS A 193 47.78 -58.62 21.23
N LYS A 194 46.89 -58.18 22.12
CA LYS A 194 45.58 -57.67 21.71
C LYS A 194 45.77 -56.41 20.86
N GLY A 195 45.07 -56.36 19.74
CA GLY A 195 44.97 -55.22 18.85
C GLY A 195 44.39 -54.02 19.59
N VAL A 196 45.03 -52.88 19.36
CA VAL A 196 44.58 -51.60 19.89
C VAL A 196 44.14 -50.79 18.68
N ALA A 197 42.83 -50.64 18.52
CA ALA A 197 42.26 -49.78 17.49
C ALA A 197 41.98 -48.40 18.08
N THR A 198 42.17 -47.38 17.26
CA THR A 198 41.85 -46.02 17.64
C THR A 198 40.51 -45.66 17.00
N ARG A 199 39.50 -45.32 17.80
CA ARG A 199 38.19 -44.84 17.31
C ARG A 199 38.02 -43.38 17.69
N LEU A 200 37.40 -42.60 16.82
CA LEU A 200 36.97 -41.24 17.09
C LEU A 200 35.53 -41.27 17.61
N GLU A 201 35.29 -40.62 18.75
CA GLU A 201 33.96 -40.46 19.33
C GLU A 201 33.57 -38.98 19.34
N ASP A 202 32.34 -38.69 18.90
CA ASP A 202 31.79 -37.34 18.87
C ASP A 202 31.45 -36.87 20.29
N ILE A 203 31.85 -35.65 20.64
CA ILE A 203 31.57 -35.06 21.94
C ILE A 203 30.29 -34.24 21.87
N SER A 204 29.39 -34.44 22.83
CA SER A 204 28.12 -33.70 22.92
C SER A 204 28.09 -32.69 24.08
N VAL A 205 29.06 -32.75 24.99
CA VAL A 205 29.12 -31.91 26.21
C VAL A 205 30.21 -30.85 26.08
N PHE A 206 29.82 -29.58 26.14
CA PHE A 206 30.70 -28.43 25.93
C PHE A 206 30.55 -27.37 27.03
N SER A 207 31.62 -26.61 27.23
CA SER A 207 31.66 -25.38 28.01
C SER A 207 31.98 -24.22 27.07
N ILE A 208 31.59 -23.00 27.43
CA ILE A 208 31.84 -21.80 26.62
C ILE A 208 32.97 -21.02 27.27
N VAL A 209 34.10 -20.92 26.57
CA VAL A 209 35.27 -20.12 26.99
C VAL A 209 35.58 -19.16 25.85
N ASP A 210 35.61 -17.85 26.14
CA ASP A 210 35.82 -16.77 25.15
C ASP A 210 34.92 -16.88 23.90
N GLY A 211 33.65 -17.25 24.11
CA GLY A 211 32.66 -17.37 23.05
C GLY A 211 32.83 -18.60 22.14
N LYS A 212 33.77 -19.51 22.44
CA LYS A 212 33.97 -20.75 21.70
C LYS A 212 33.51 -21.95 22.53
N HIS A 213 32.86 -22.92 21.87
CA HIS A 213 32.54 -24.21 22.47
C HIS A 213 33.82 -25.04 22.60
N VAL A 214 34.22 -25.32 23.84
CA VAL A 214 35.38 -26.15 24.19
C VAL A 214 34.87 -27.38 24.95
N PRO A 215 35.36 -28.59 24.66
CA PRO A 215 34.95 -29.80 25.39
C PRO A 215 35.13 -29.62 26.91
N SER A 216 34.11 -30.01 27.69
CA SER A 216 34.14 -29.86 29.16
C SER A 216 34.90 -30.96 29.89
N GLU A 217 35.23 -32.05 29.20
CA GLU A 217 35.91 -33.22 29.78
C GLU A 217 37.43 -33.08 29.70
N ALA A 218 38.17 -33.76 30.58
CA ALA A 218 39.63 -33.84 30.49
C ALA A 218 40.05 -34.93 29.49
N GLY A 219 40.81 -34.58 28.44
CA GLY A 219 41.27 -35.53 27.42
C GLY A 219 42.01 -34.87 26.25
N ALA A 220 42.55 -35.71 25.35
CA ALA A 220 43.09 -35.26 24.06
C ALA A 220 41.95 -35.18 23.03
N PHE A 221 41.68 -33.98 22.53
CA PHE A 221 40.60 -33.68 21.58
C PHE A 221 41.15 -33.10 20.29
N GLU A 222 40.53 -33.48 19.18
CA GLU A 222 40.86 -32.97 17.86
C GLU A 222 39.62 -32.31 17.27
N MET A 223 39.80 -31.18 16.58
CA MET A 223 38.71 -30.59 15.79
C MET A 223 38.71 -31.20 14.39
N GLU A 224 37.58 -31.78 14.02
CA GLU A 224 37.34 -32.26 12.66
C GLU A 224 36.31 -31.37 11.96
N VAL A 225 36.41 -31.28 10.65
CA VAL A 225 35.45 -30.55 9.82
C VAL A 225 34.56 -31.58 9.14
N GLU A 226 33.28 -31.60 9.51
CA GLU A 226 32.28 -32.48 8.91
C GLU A 226 31.44 -31.70 7.89
N ASP A 227 31.25 -32.30 6.71
CA ASP A 227 30.34 -31.79 5.69
C ASP A 227 28.90 -32.24 6.02
N VAL A 228 28.05 -31.28 6.41
CA VAL A 228 26.62 -31.53 6.63
C VAL A 228 25.85 -31.12 5.38
N THR A 229 25.02 -32.03 4.87
CA THR A 229 24.11 -31.75 3.74
C THR A 229 22.66 -31.93 4.19
N PRO A 230 21.98 -30.90 4.73
CA PRO A 230 20.58 -31.00 5.11
C PRO A 230 19.71 -30.73 3.88
N ALA A 231 19.50 -31.74 3.03
CA ALA A 231 18.39 -31.72 2.07
C ALA A 231 17.11 -32.09 2.84
N ARG A 232 16.12 -31.19 2.92
CA ARG A 232 14.81 -31.56 3.48
C ARG A 232 13.67 -30.89 2.73
N THR A 233 12.64 -31.67 2.41
CA THR A 233 11.37 -31.13 1.92
C THR A 233 10.41 -31.06 3.09
N ILE A 234 9.96 -29.85 3.43
CA ILE A 234 8.90 -29.65 4.40
C ILE A 234 7.59 -29.77 3.63
N GLN A 235 6.87 -30.86 3.90
CA GLN A 235 5.56 -31.10 3.30
C GLN A 235 4.55 -30.02 3.75
N GLY A 236 3.86 -29.39 2.80
CA GLY A 236 2.83 -28.40 3.06
C GLY A 236 1.59 -29.03 3.70
N ARG A 237 0.77 -28.19 4.34
CA ARG A 237 -0.46 -28.65 5.01
C ARG A 237 -1.43 -29.27 3.99
N LEU A 238 -1.95 -30.46 4.31
CA LEU A 238 -2.99 -31.12 3.51
C LEU A 238 -4.26 -30.26 3.46
N LEU A 239 -5.03 -30.42 2.38
CA LEU A 239 -6.35 -29.80 2.27
C LEU A 239 -7.28 -30.46 3.30
N GLY A 240 -7.92 -29.65 4.17
CA GLY A 240 -9.08 -30.14 4.94
C GLY A 240 -10.35 -30.08 4.10
N ARG A 241 -11.51 -30.45 4.68
CA ARG A 241 -12.80 -30.37 3.99
C ARG A 241 -13.03 -29.01 3.34
N LEU A 242 -13.34 -29.02 2.04
CA LEU A 242 -13.42 -27.81 1.21
C LEU A 242 -14.55 -26.85 1.61
N ALA A 243 -15.77 -27.33 1.90
CA ALA A 243 -16.85 -26.42 2.31
C ALA A 243 -16.67 -25.79 3.70
N GLY A 244 -15.78 -26.34 4.53
CA GLY A 244 -15.40 -25.74 5.80
C GLY A 244 -14.29 -24.68 5.68
N SER A 245 -13.55 -24.66 4.58
CA SER A 245 -12.33 -23.85 4.41
C SER A 245 -12.46 -22.70 3.42
N VAL A 246 -13.42 -22.75 2.49
CA VAL A 246 -13.68 -21.68 1.52
C VAL A 246 -15.10 -21.15 1.72
N ARG A 247 -15.20 -19.89 2.17
CA ARG A 247 -16.44 -19.12 2.20
C ARG A 247 -16.18 -17.71 1.74
N LEU A 248 -16.94 -17.28 0.75
CA LEU A 248 -16.96 -15.90 0.31
C LEU A 248 -18.26 -15.23 0.76
N PRO A 249 -18.23 -13.95 1.16
CA PRO A 249 -19.45 -13.22 1.47
C PRO A 249 -20.35 -13.11 0.22
N PRO A 250 -21.67 -12.90 0.41
CA PRO A 250 -22.56 -12.58 -0.71
C PRO A 250 -22.14 -11.26 -1.38
N ALA A 251 -22.31 -11.11 -2.70
CA ALA A 251 -21.88 -9.88 -3.39
C ALA A 251 -22.71 -8.67 -2.96
N ARG A 252 -24.00 -8.89 -2.69
CA ARG A 252 -24.95 -7.82 -2.36
C ARG A 252 -25.62 -8.11 -1.03
N ILE A 253 -25.96 -7.04 -0.32
CA ILE A 253 -26.81 -7.12 0.87
C ILE A 253 -28.13 -7.80 0.47
N GLY A 254 -28.49 -8.89 1.15
CA GLY A 254 -29.71 -9.66 0.88
C GLY A 254 -29.65 -10.61 -0.33
N SER A 255 -28.51 -10.75 -1.01
CA SER A 255 -28.35 -11.74 -2.09
C SER A 255 -28.18 -13.17 -1.57
N VAL A 256 -28.26 -14.12 -2.50
CA VAL A 256 -28.17 -15.56 -2.22
C VAL A 256 -26.75 -15.90 -1.77
N CYS A 257 -26.63 -16.60 -0.63
CA CYS A 257 -25.38 -17.23 -0.26
C CYS A 257 -25.23 -18.52 -1.08
N HIS A 258 -24.23 -18.56 -1.96
CA HIS A 258 -23.94 -19.75 -2.77
C HIS A 258 -23.26 -20.87 -1.98
N TRP A 259 -22.73 -20.57 -0.79
CA TRP A 259 -21.92 -21.50 -0.01
C TRP A 259 -22.77 -22.43 0.87
N PRO A 260 -22.36 -23.69 1.06
CA PRO A 260 -23.05 -24.63 1.95
C PRO A 260 -23.21 -24.06 3.36
N LYS A 261 -24.44 -24.10 3.88
CA LYS A 261 -24.69 -23.82 5.30
C LYS A 261 -24.12 -24.97 6.11
N VAL A 262 -23.24 -24.65 7.06
CA VAL A 262 -22.84 -25.61 8.09
C VAL A 262 -23.95 -25.53 9.12
N GLU A 263 -24.73 -26.59 9.24
CA GLU A 263 -25.55 -26.78 10.44
C GLU A 263 -24.58 -26.90 11.62
N GLY A 264 -24.66 -25.91 12.51
CA GLY A 264 -23.86 -25.87 13.74
C GLY A 264 -24.53 -26.64 14.86
#